data_AF-A0AAX2UIL8-F1
#
_entry.id   AF-A0AAX2UIL8-F1
#
_cell.length_a   1.000
_cell.length_b   1.000
_cell.length_c   1.000
_cell.angle_alpha   90.00
_cell.angle_beta   90.00
_cell.angle_gamma   90.00
#
_symmetry.space_group_name_H-M   'P 1'
#
loop_
_entity.id
_entity.type
_entity.pdbx_description
1 polymer ?
#
loop_
_entity_poly.entity_id
_entity_poly.type
_entity_poly.pdbx_seq_one_letter_code
_entity_poly.pdbx_strand_id
1 'polypeptide(L)'
;MKKYIFLVAILGFTMSGCLDNAKSSYKNEVCVASFELLSGVSKCKDGQVLSFQPQRWGNEQLPIIVSTYYCDFNYPIVQNKAGVTCVYKRRFNAEEEGVENNSSK
;
A
#
# COMPACT_ATOMS: atom_id res chain seq x y z
N MET A 1 34.46 -50.12 35.59
CA MET A 1 33.13 -49.53 35.91
C MET A 1 33.38 -48.06 36.25
N LYS A 2 32.88 -47.02 35.58
CA LYS A 2 31.69 -46.81 34.75
C LYS A 2 32.07 -45.88 33.58
N LYS A 3 31.57 -46.21 32.37
CA LYS A 3 31.50 -45.31 31.22
C LYS A 3 30.21 -44.51 31.37
N TYR A 4 30.28 -43.18 31.30
CA TYR A 4 29.11 -42.34 31.02
C TYR A 4 29.44 -41.44 29.83
N ILE A 5 29.17 -41.99 28.66
CA ILE A 5 28.81 -41.27 27.44
C ILE A 5 27.32 -40.96 27.59
N PHE A 6 26.88 -39.70 27.47
CA PHE A 6 25.52 -39.22 27.16
C PHE A 6 25.50 -37.70 27.44
N LEU A 7 24.95 -36.78 26.65
CA LEU A 7 24.47 -36.69 25.27
C LEU A 7 24.38 -35.18 24.98
N VAL A 8 24.67 -34.81 23.74
CA VAL A 8 24.46 -33.52 23.09
C VAL A 8 23.10 -32.86 23.42
N ALA A 9 23.12 -31.56 23.72
CA ALA A 9 22.01 -30.65 23.41
C ALA A 9 22.59 -29.29 23.01
N ILE A 10 23.12 -29.23 21.78
CA ILE A 10 23.44 -27.97 21.09
C ILE A 10 22.08 -27.34 20.77
N LEU A 11 21.61 -26.44 21.63
CA LEU A 11 20.53 -25.51 21.33
C LEU A 11 21.09 -24.45 20.37
N GLY A 12 21.18 -24.85 19.10
CA GLY A 12 21.38 -23.93 17.98
C GLY A 12 20.15 -23.06 17.86
N PHE A 13 20.16 -21.90 18.51
CA PHE A 13 19.23 -20.83 18.23
C PHE A 13 19.68 -20.18 16.91
N THR A 14 19.35 -20.82 15.78
CA THR A 14 19.56 -20.22 14.47
C THR A 14 18.55 -19.09 14.33
N MET A 15 18.98 -17.86 14.61
CA MET A 15 18.24 -16.67 14.19
C MET A 15 18.27 -16.65 12.66
N SER A 16 17.19 -17.15 12.05
CA SER A 16 16.85 -16.85 10.67
C SER A 16 16.57 -15.36 10.59
N GLY A 17 17.62 -14.57 10.32
CA GLY A 17 17.50 -13.15 10.01
C GLY A 17 16.59 -12.95 8.80
N CYS A 18 15.69 -11.99 8.92
CA CYS A 18 14.65 -11.68 7.95
C CYS A 18 15.21 -11.51 6.53
N LEU A 19 14.60 -12.21 5.56
CA LEU A 19 14.66 -11.84 4.16
C LEU A 19 13.88 -10.54 4.00
N ASP A 20 14.58 -9.40 4.06
CA ASP A 20 14.07 -8.16 3.51
C ASP A 20 13.93 -8.38 2.00
N ASN A 21 12.72 -8.80 1.59
CA ASN A 21 12.32 -8.72 0.20
C ASN A 21 12.58 -7.28 -0.22
N ALA A 22 13.56 -7.07 -1.10
CA ALA A 22 13.88 -5.79 -1.68
C ALA A 22 12.70 -5.31 -2.51
N LYS A 23 11.66 -4.81 -1.83
CA LYS A 23 10.54 -4.12 -2.42
C LYS A 23 11.14 -2.84 -2.98
N SER A 24 11.23 -2.77 -4.30
CA SER A 24 11.75 -1.62 -5.05
C SER A 24 11.39 -0.32 -4.32
N SER A 25 12.39 0.30 -3.68
CA SER A 25 12.17 1.43 -2.80
C SER A 25 12.10 2.68 -3.66
N TYR A 26 10.91 3.00 -4.18
CA TYR A 26 10.66 4.26 -4.88
C TYR A 26 10.60 5.46 -3.91
N LYS A 27 11.24 5.36 -2.74
CA LYS A 27 11.13 6.29 -1.62
C LYS A 27 11.45 7.75 -1.99
N ASN A 28 12.14 7.97 -3.11
CA ASN A 28 12.62 9.28 -3.55
C ASN A 28 11.97 9.77 -4.86
N GLU A 29 11.03 9.02 -5.45
CA GLU A 29 10.34 9.41 -6.68
C GLU A 29 8.89 9.83 -6.40
N VAL A 30 8.54 11.05 -6.82
CA VAL A 30 7.17 11.57 -6.70
C VAL A 30 6.43 11.39 -8.02
N CYS A 31 5.32 10.67 -7.98
CA CYS A 31 4.32 10.65 -9.03
C CYS A 31 3.39 11.86 -8.85
N VAL A 32 3.53 12.87 -9.71
CA VAL A 32 2.67 14.06 -9.65
C VAL A 32 1.44 13.86 -10.52
N ALA A 33 0.27 14.02 -9.92
CA ALA A 33 -1.01 14.04 -10.60
C ALA A 33 -1.69 15.41 -10.42
N SER A 34 -1.95 16.12 -11.50
CA SER A 34 -2.89 17.26 -11.54
C SER A 34 -4.27 16.80 -12.06
N PHE A 35 -5.28 17.67 -11.99
CA PHE A 35 -6.63 17.38 -12.51
C PHE A 35 -6.68 17.20 -14.04
N GLU A 36 -5.79 17.89 -14.79
CA GLU A 36 -5.52 17.59 -16.21
C GLU A 36 -4.76 16.27 -16.41
N LEU A 37 -4.15 15.75 -15.33
CA LEU A 37 -3.25 14.61 -15.26
C LEU A 37 -3.80 13.44 -14.42
N LEU A 38 -5.12 13.26 -14.31
CA LEU A 38 -5.65 11.91 -13.99
C LEU A 38 -5.14 10.86 -14.99
N SER A 39 -4.75 11.30 -16.19
CA SER A 39 -3.96 10.55 -17.17
C SER A 39 -2.55 10.17 -16.67
N GLY A 40 -1.91 10.98 -15.82
CA GLY A 40 -0.60 10.73 -15.22
C GLY A 40 -0.61 9.68 -14.12
N VAL A 41 -1.74 9.52 -13.41
CA VAL A 41 -1.91 8.51 -12.34
C VAL A 41 -1.75 7.08 -12.88
N SER A 42 -2.11 6.85 -14.15
CA SER A 42 -1.94 5.56 -14.81
C SER A 42 -0.47 5.10 -14.92
N LYS A 43 0.47 6.05 -14.86
CA LYS A 43 1.92 5.81 -14.94
C LYS A 43 2.57 5.62 -13.56
N CYS A 44 1.85 5.90 -12.47
CA CYS A 44 2.37 5.67 -11.13
C CYS A 44 2.58 4.17 -10.90
N LYS A 45 3.67 3.85 -10.19
CA LYS A 45 4.00 2.50 -9.75
C LYS A 45 3.68 2.35 -8.27
N ASP A 46 3.18 1.18 -7.89
CA ASP A 46 2.89 0.86 -6.48
C ASP A 46 4.11 1.14 -5.60
N GLY A 47 3.91 1.90 -4.53
CA GLY A 47 4.95 2.32 -3.60
C GLY A 47 5.61 3.68 -3.88
N GLN A 48 5.35 4.33 -5.02
CA GLN A 48 5.78 5.72 -5.26
C GLN A 48 4.99 6.72 -4.41
N VAL A 49 5.54 7.91 -4.15
CA VAL A 49 4.78 8.99 -3.51
C VAL A 49 3.86 9.63 -4.54
N LEU A 50 2.54 9.52 -4.38
CA LEU A 50 1.56 10.27 -5.15
C LEU A 50 1.38 11.66 -4.52
N SER A 51 1.45 12.71 -5.33
CA SER A 51 1.04 14.07 -4.95
C SER A 51 -0.03 14.57 -5.92
N PHE A 52 -1.24 14.78 -5.41
CA PHE A 52 -2.35 15.36 -6.13
C PHE A 52 -2.64 16.78 -5.68
N GLN A 53 -2.50 17.74 -6.61
CA GLN A 53 -2.73 19.17 -6.35
C GLN A 53 -3.48 19.78 -7.55
N PRO A 54 -4.79 20.07 -7.44
CA PRO A 54 -5.55 20.67 -8.53
C PRO A 54 -5.09 22.12 -8.77
N GLN A 55 -5.01 22.54 -10.04
CA GLN A 55 -4.59 23.89 -10.41
C GLN A 55 -5.57 24.97 -9.93
N ARG A 56 -6.84 24.62 -9.82
CA ARG A 56 -7.89 25.48 -9.26
C ARG A 56 -8.63 24.72 -8.18
N TRP A 57 -8.77 25.35 -7.03
CA TRP A 57 -9.66 24.86 -5.99
C TRP A 57 -11.11 25.05 -6.42
N GLY A 58 -11.97 24.06 -6.12
CA GLY A 58 -13.38 24.09 -6.53
C GLY A 58 -14.23 22.94 -6.00
N ASN A 59 -13.62 21.86 -5.49
CA ASN A 59 -14.34 20.76 -4.84
C ASN A 59 -13.49 20.15 -3.72
N GLU A 60 -13.93 20.29 -2.46
CA GLU A 60 -13.24 19.71 -1.29
C GLU A 60 -13.36 18.18 -1.22
N GLN A 61 -14.32 17.58 -1.94
CA GLN A 61 -14.46 16.11 -2.01
C GLN A 61 -13.37 15.48 -2.88
N LEU A 62 -12.75 16.26 -3.77
CA LEU A 62 -11.84 15.73 -4.77
C LEU A 62 -10.55 15.11 -4.17
N PRO A 63 -9.85 15.75 -3.20
CA PRO A 63 -8.76 15.09 -2.47
C PRO A 63 -9.18 13.78 -1.79
N ILE A 64 -10.39 13.71 -1.24
CA ILE A 64 -10.93 12.50 -0.60
C ILE A 64 -11.11 11.39 -1.64
N ILE A 65 -11.71 11.70 -2.79
CA ILE A 65 -11.89 10.75 -3.90
C ILE A 65 -10.54 10.21 -4.37
N VAL A 66 -9.57 11.09 -4.63
CA VAL A 66 -8.22 10.69 -5.05
C VAL A 66 -7.57 9.78 -4.01
N SER A 67 -7.73 10.12 -2.72
CA SER A 67 -7.15 9.30 -1.65
C SER A 67 -7.73 7.89 -1.60
N THR A 68 -9.03 7.76 -1.84
CA THR A 68 -9.76 6.49 -1.82
C THR A 68 -9.25 5.55 -2.91
N TYR A 69 -9.12 6.08 -4.14
CA TYR A 69 -8.76 5.29 -5.31
C TYR A 69 -7.27 4.96 -5.41
N TYR A 70 -6.39 5.81 -4.87
CA TYR A 70 -4.96 5.74 -5.20
C TYR A 70 -3.99 5.72 -4.01
N CYS A 71 -4.44 5.90 -2.76
CA CYS A 71 -3.54 5.93 -1.60
C CYS A 71 -3.53 4.65 -0.78
N ASP A 72 -2.37 4.08 -0.46
CA ASP A 72 -2.27 2.98 0.50
C ASP A 72 -2.58 3.46 1.94
N PHE A 73 -3.73 3.05 2.49
CA PHE A 73 -4.17 3.41 3.85
C PHE A 73 -3.37 2.73 4.97
N ASN A 74 -2.45 1.81 4.63
CA ASN A 74 -1.47 1.29 5.59
C ASN A 74 -0.35 2.30 5.91
N TYR A 75 -0.31 3.43 5.20
CA TYR A 75 0.66 4.51 5.39
C TYR A 75 -0.05 5.83 5.70
N PRO A 76 0.65 6.82 6.29
CA PRO A 76 0.08 8.14 6.52
C PRO A 76 -0.37 8.80 5.22
N ILE A 77 -1.52 9.46 5.29
CA ILE A 77 -2.09 10.28 4.22
C ILE A 77 -2.10 11.73 4.71
N VAL A 78 -1.51 12.63 3.93
CA VAL A 78 -1.53 14.07 4.21
C VAL A 78 -2.49 14.73 3.24
N GLN A 79 -3.54 15.37 3.74
CA GLN A 79 -4.50 16.09 2.90
C GLN A 79 -4.91 17.43 3.51
N ASN A 80 -5.33 18.34 2.63
CA ASN A 80 -6.00 19.57 2.99
C ASN A 80 -6.86 20.04 1.81
N LYS A 81 -7.39 21.27 1.87
CA LYS A 81 -8.19 21.85 0.78
C LYS A 81 -7.42 21.96 -0.55
N ALA A 82 -6.09 22.02 -0.52
CA ALA A 82 -5.24 22.17 -1.69
C ALA A 82 -4.84 20.84 -2.34
N GLY A 83 -5.14 19.67 -1.74
CA GLY A 83 -4.75 18.40 -2.34
C GLY A 83 -4.51 17.26 -1.35
N VAL A 84 -3.90 16.19 -1.85
CA VAL A 84 -3.52 15.00 -1.07
C VAL A 84 -2.15 14.48 -1.49
N THR A 85 -1.37 13.99 -0.53
CA THR A 85 -0.10 13.27 -0.73
C THR A 85 -0.11 11.96 0.04
N CYS A 86 0.31 10.88 -0.60
CA CYS A 86 0.29 9.54 -0.02
C CYS A 86 1.18 8.55 -0.77
N VAL A 87 1.29 7.31 -0.28
CA VAL A 87 1.89 6.21 -1.05
C VAL A 87 0.89 5.71 -2.08
N TYR A 88 1.29 5.68 -3.36
CA TYR A 88 0.46 5.18 -4.45
C TYR A 88 0.23 3.68 -4.32
N LYS A 89 -1.03 3.28 -4.51
CA LYS A 89 -1.46 1.89 -4.66
C LYS A 89 -2.65 1.82 -5.58
N ARG A 90 -2.53 1.03 -6.65
CA ARG A 90 -3.66 0.76 -7.53
C ARG A 90 -4.78 0.06 -6.77
N ARG A 91 -5.98 0.62 -6.79
CA ARG A 91 -7.20 -0.03 -6.29
C ARG A 91 -8.20 -0.29 -7.40
N PHE A 92 -8.94 -1.37 -7.19
CA PHE A 92 -10.15 -1.68 -7.94
C PHE A 92 -11.33 -1.51 -6.98
N ASN A 93 -12.51 -1.23 -7.53
CA ASN A 93 -13.73 -1.26 -6.71
C ASN A 93 -13.87 -2.67 -6.12
N ALA A 94 -14.31 -2.76 -4.85
CA ALA A 94 -14.73 -4.04 -4.32
C ALA A 94 -15.85 -4.55 -5.24
N GLU A 95 -15.66 -5.72 -5.85
CA GLU A 95 -16.76 -6.45 -6.44
C GLU A 95 -17.65 -6.87 -5.27
N GLU A 96 -18.96 -6.60 -5.35
CA GLU A 96 -19.89 -7.08 -4.33
C GLU A 96 -19.77 -8.61 -4.29
N GLU A 97 -19.20 -9.16 -3.22
CA GLU A 97 -19.21 -10.60 -2.98
C GLU A 97 -20.68 -11.02 -2.95
N GLY A 98 -21.07 -11.82 -3.95
CA GLY A 98 -22.46 -12.08 -4.30
C GLY A 98 -23.29 -12.53 -3.09
N VAL A 99 -24.43 -11.87 -2.92
CA VAL A 99 -25.55 -12.41 -2.15
C VAL A 99 -26.02 -13.68 -2.87
N GLU A 100 -25.64 -14.86 -2.38
CA GLU A 100 -26.26 -16.13 -2.76
C GLU A 100 -27.75 -16.07 -2.41
N ASN A 101 -28.58 -15.70 -3.40
CA ASN A 101 -30.02 -15.82 -3.29
C ASN A 101 -30.40 -17.30 -3.38
N ASN A 102 -30.38 -18.00 -2.24
CA ASN A 102 -31.03 -19.29 -2.08
C ASN A 102 -32.56 -19.11 -2.11
N SER A 103 -33.11 -18.95 -3.31
CA SER A 103 -34.55 -19.04 -3.56
C SER A 103 -34.91 -20.47 -3.93
N SER A 104 -35.03 -21.34 -2.92
CA SER A 104 -35.84 -22.55 -3.06
C SER A 104 -37.32 -22.17 -2.97
N LYS A 105 -38.02 -22.27 -4.10
CA LYS A 105 -39.43 -22.66 -4.11
C LYS A 105 -39.77 -23.37 -5.42
#